data_AF-A0ABC8AXT6-F1
#
_entry.id   AF-A0ABC8AXT6-F1
#
_cell.length_a   1.000
_cell.length_b   1.000
_cell.length_c   1.000
_cell.angle_alpha   90.00
_cell.angle_beta   90.00
_cell.angle_gamma   90.00
#
_symmetry.space_group_name_H-M   'P 1'
#
loop_
_entity.id
_entity.type
_entity.pdbx_description
1 polymer ?
#
loop_
_entity_poly.entity_id
_entity_poly.type
_entity_poly.pdbx_seq_one_letter_code
_entity_poly.pdbx_strand_id
1 'polypeptide(L)'
;MEWGYLAAEELSTAMRAGDITSVELTQDAIARIERDDKTINAICVPDFDRARTATRTTAGAHLRRHSPLLPDLAEAADLYARLLVGNLIARMPADRYEQLRTAARNIEGATGFQAAWLRGAIQTQRQWSEATTARELHRHAWRQLFTEFDAVICPITPTPAFPHDHRDLTQRHIDIDGVAHPFGDQLAWAGVATMPGLPATAIPAGRSPEGLPVGVQIIGPMLEDRTPLRLAELLEATLGGFQVPE
;
A
#
# COMPACT_ATOMS: atom_id res chain seq x y z
N MET A 1 -27.93 -27.08 4.25
CA MET A 1 -28.38 -26.88 5.62
C MET A 1 -29.16 -25.57 5.62
N GLU A 2 -30.41 -25.54 6.07
CA GLU A 2 -31.17 -24.27 6.11
C GLU A 2 -30.76 -23.48 7.35
N TRP A 3 -29.77 -22.61 7.18
CA TRP A 3 -29.22 -21.76 8.25
C TRP A 3 -30.30 -20.92 8.93
N GLY A 4 -31.32 -20.48 8.19
CA GLY A 4 -32.42 -19.66 8.68
C GLY A 4 -33.36 -20.26 9.75
N TYR A 5 -33.15 -21.51 10.19
CA TYR A 5 -33.91 -22.14 11.27
C TYR A 5 -33.09 -22.45 12.53
N LEU A 6 -31.79 -22.14 12.52
CA LEU A 6 -30.93 -22.29 13.69
C LEU A 6 -31.17 -21.16 14.70
N ALA A 7 -30.88 -21.44 15.97
CA ALA A 7 -30.88 -20.42 17.00
C ALA A 7 -29.77 -19.39 16.75
N ALA A 8 -29.97 -18.16 17.23
CA ALA A 8 -28.98 -17.08 17.07
C ALA A 8 -27.60 -17.46 17.65
N GLU A 9 -27.56 -18.26 18.70
CA GLU A 9 -26.32 -18.76 19.31
C GLU A 9 -25.58 -19.76 18.40
N GLU A 10 -26.33 -20.63 17.72
CA GLU A 10 -25.78 -21.59 16.76
C GLU A 10 -25.24 -20.89 15.51
N LEU A 11 -25.98 -19.90 14.99
CA LEU A 11 -25.54 -19.04 13.89
C LEU A 11 -24.27 -18.27 14.25
N SER A 12 -24.22 -17.69 15.45
CA SER A 12 -23.02 -16.99 15.93
C SER A 12 -21.83 -17.92 16.09
N THR A 13 -22.06 -19.17 16.50
CA THR A 13 -21.01 -20.18 16.64
C THR A 13 -20.48 -20.63 15.27
N ALA A 14 -21.35 -20.89 14.31
CA ALA A 14 -20.99 -21.24 12.94
C ALA A 14 -20.23 -20.09 12.23
N MET A 15 -20.64 -18.84 12.45
CA MET A 15 -19.92 -17.67 11.94
C MET A 15 -18.51 -17.55 12.52
N ARG A 16 -18.34 -17.85 13.82
CA ARG A 16 -17.01 -17.86 14.46
C ARG A 16 -16.13 -19.02 14.01
N ALA A 17 -16.74 -20.16 13.69
CA ALA A 17 -16.06 -21.32 13.12
C ALA A 17 -15.70 -21.14 11.62
N GLY A 18 -16.28 -20.15 10.94
CA GLY A 18 -16.07 -19.89 9.51
C GLY A 18 -16.93 -20.75 8.60
N ASP A 19 -17.88 -21.51 9.13
CA ASP A 19 -18.77 -22.41 8.38
C ASP A 19 -19.81 -21.65 7.55
N ILE A 20 -20.09 -20.39 7.91
CA ILE A 20 -20.97 -19.47 7.19
C ILE A 20 -20.56 -18.02 7.44
N THR A 21 -20.61 -17.19 6.41
CA THR A 21 -20.33 -15.76 6.51
C THR A 21 -21.59 -14.92 6.78
N SER A 22 -21.41 -13.69 7.28
CA SER A 22 -22.49 -12.72 7.46
C SER A 22 -23.20 -12.36 6.15
N VAL A 23 -22.46 -12.38 5.03
CA VAL A 23 -22.95 -12.14 3.68
C VAL A 23 -23.86 -13.29 3.24
N GLU A 24 -23.41 -14.54 3.41
CA GLU A 24 -24.18 -15.73 3.06
C GLU A 24 -25.47 -15.85 3.88
N LEU A 25 -25.39 -15.59 5.19
CA LEU A 25 -26.55 -15.64 6.08
C LEU A 25 -27.60 -14.56 5.73
N THR A 26 -27.14 -13.37 5.38
CA THR A 26 -28.05 -12.28 4.97
C THR A 26 -28.68 -12.55 3.61
N GLN A 27 -27.93 -13.13 2.68
CA GLN A 27 -28.48 -13.50 1.38
C GLN A 27 -29.51 -14.64 1.50
N ASP A 28 -29.28 -15.61 2.39
CA ASP A 28 -30.26 -16.65 2.74
C ASP A 28 -31.55 -16.04 3.31
N ALA A 29 -31.42 -15.09 4.25
CA ALA A 29 -32.57 -14.39 4.81
C ALA A 29 -33.36 -13.58 3.77
N ILE A 30 -32.69 -12.86 2.86
CA ILE A 30 -33.34 -12.11 1.79
C ILE A 30 -34.07 -13.07 0.83
N ALA A 31 -33.43 -14.16 0.42
CA ALA A 31 -34.04 -15.13 -0.49
C ALA A 31 -35.33 -15.75 0.09
N ARG A 32 -35.37 -15.98 1.41
CA ARG A 32 -36.56 -16.45 2.10
C ARG A 32 -37.68 -15.41 2.11
N ILE A 33 -37.35 -14.15 2.38
CA ILE A 33 -38.32 -13.06 2.33
C ILE A 33 -38.90 -12.93 0.91
N GLU A 34 -38.06 -12.93 -0.13
CA GLU A 34 -38.50 -12.85 -1.53
C GLU A 34 -39.40 -14.02 -1.96
N ARG A 35 -39.20 -15.20 -1.36
CA ARG A 35 -40.01 -16.40 -1.59
C ARG A 35 -41.37 -16.32 -0.90
N ASP A 36 -41.38 -16.02 0.39
CA ASP A 36 -42.55 -16.25 1.26
C ASP A 36 -43.42 -14.99 1.45
N ASP A 37 -42.83 -13.79 1.37
CA ASP A 37 -43.54 -12.54 1.64
C ASP A 37 -44.58 -12.17 0.57
N LYS A 38 -44.52 -12.80 -0.60
CA LYS A 38 -45.56 -12.68 -1.65
C LYS A 38 -46.93 -13.18 -1.19
N THR A 39 -46.96 -14.10 -0.23
CA THR A 39 -48.19 -14.68 0.32
C THR A 39 -48.51 -14.10 1.69
N ILE A 40 -47.48 -13.83 2.50
CA ILE A 40 -47.64 -13.37 3.89
C ILE A 40 -47.87 -11.85 3.95
N ASN A 41 -47.26 -11.08 3.05
CA ASN A 41 -47.31 -9.61 2.98
C ASN A 41 -46.97 -8.95 4.34
N ALA A 42 -45.86 -9.37 4.95
CA ALA A 42 -45.36 -8.88 6.23
C ALA A 42 -44.23 -7.84 6.09
N ILE A 43 -43.55 -7.74 4.94
CA ILE A 43 -42.47 -6.77 4.70
C ILE A 43 -42.95 -5.63 3.80
N CYS A 44 -43.42 -4.56 4.42
CA CYS A 44 -43.96 -3.40 3.70
C CYS A 44 -42.89 -2.56 2.98
N VAL A 45 -41.60 -2.68 3.37
CA VAL A 45 -40.48 -1.93 2.77
C VAL A 45 -39.24 -2.85 2.67
N PRO A 46 -39.01 -3.49 1.52
CA PRO A 46 -37.82 -4.30 1.31
C PRO A 46 -36.59 -3.39 1.04
N ASP A 47 -35.68 -3.29 2.01
CA ASP A 47 -34.41 -2.55 1.89
C ASP A 47 -33.20 -3.50 1.78
N PHE A 48 -33.28 -4.41 0.80
CA PHE A 48 -32.29 -5.48 0.63
C PHE A 48 -30.93 -4.98 0.15
N ASP A 49 -30.89 -3.88 -0.61
CA ASP A 49 -29.65 -3.29 -1.08
C ASP A 49 -28.84 -2.69 0.08
N ARG A 50 -29.51 -2.06 1.05
CA ARG A 50 -28.85 -1.61 2.28
C ARG A 50 -28.38 -2.79 3.13
N ALA A 51 -29.15 -3.87 3.23
CA ALA A 51 -28.74 -5.09 3.95
C ALA A 51 -27.50 -5.75 3.32
N ARG A 52 -27.44 -5.85 1.98
CA ARG A 52 -26.27 -6.34 1.22
C ARG A 52 -25.06 -5.41 1.36
N THR A 53 -25.29 -4.11 1.49
CA THR A 53 -24.23 -3.15 1.74
C THR A 53 -23.71 -3.24 3.19
N ALA A 54 -24.60 -3.43 4.17
CA ALA A 54 -24.25 -3.51 5.59
C ALA A 54 -23.42 -4.77 5.93
N THR A 55 -23.66 -5.90 5.24
CA THR A 55 -22.87 -7.13 5.42
C THR A 55 -21.45 -7.03 4.91
N ARG A 56 -21.23 -6.26 3.84
CA ARG A 56 -19.88 -5.90 3.37
C ARG A 56 -19.12 -5.05 4.39
N THR A 57 -19.84 -4.36 5.27
CA THR A 57 -19.30 -3.48 6.32
C THR A 57 -19.05 -4.23 7.64
N THR A 58 -19.54 -5.47 7.81
CA THR A 58 -19.49 -6.19 9.10
C THR A 58 -18.14 -6.85 9.41
N ALA A 59 -17.09 -6.57 8.64
CA ALA A 59 -15.70 -6.88 9.01
C ALA A 59 -15.00 -5.70 9.73
N GLY A 60 -15.75 -4.67 10.15
CA GLY A 60 -15.27 -3.58 11.02
C GLY A 60 -14.27 -2.59 10.41
N ALA A 61 -13.59 -2.95 9.32
CA ALA A 61 -12.65 -2.09 8.61
C ALA A 61 -13.27 -1.49 7.33
N HIS A 62 -13.05 -0.20 7.11
CA HIS A 62 -13.45 0.50 5.89
C HIS A 62 -12.28 0.57 4.91
N LEU A 63 -12.35 -0.17 3.80
CA LEU A 63 -11.36 -0.08 2.74
C LEU A 63 -11.77 0.98 1.70
N ARG A 64 -10.85 1.91 1.40
CA ARG A 64 -10.94 2.78 0.22
C ARG A 64 -9.72 2.57 -0.65
N ARG A 65 -9.95 2.40 -1.96
CA ARG A 65 -8.88 2.29 -2.97
C ARG A 65 -8.43 3.65 -3.50
N HIS A 66 -9.28 4.66 -3.34
CA HIS A 66 -9.03 6.01 -3.83
C HIS A 66 -9.50 7.02 -2.79
N SER A 67 -8.70 8.06 -2.58
CA SER A 67 -9.05 9.23 -1.78
C SER A 67 -8.37 10.45 -2.40
N PRO A 68 -9.06 11.59 -2.56
CA PRO A 68 -8.43 12.83 -3.00
C PRO A 68 -7.42 13.37 -1.97
N LEU A 69 -7.43 12.85 -0.74
CA LEU A 69 -6.49 13.21 0.31
C LEU A 69 -5.17 12.43 0.22
N LEU A 70 -5.13 11.33 -0.54
CA LEU A 70 -3.89 10.55 -0.70
C LEU A 70 -2.92 11.40 -1.52
N PRO A 71 -1.72 11.73 -1.01
CA PRO A 71 -0.76 12.51 -1.77
C PRO A 71 -0.31 11.81 -3.05
N ASP A 72 0.11 12.59 -4.05
CA ASP A 72 0.62 12.06 -5.31
C ASP A 72 1.90 11.23 -5.08
N LEU A 73 1.83 9.93 -5.37
CA LEU A 73 2.94 9.01 -5.16
C LEU A 73 4.09 9.20 -6.16
N ALA A 74 3.82 9.74 -7.35
CA ALA A 74 4.87 10.07 -8.31
C ALA A 74 5.65 11.31 -7.86
N GLU A 75 4.96 12.32 -7.32
CA GLU A 75 5.60 13.46 -6.65
C GLU A 75 6.40 12.99 -5.43
N ALA A 76 5.84 12.10 -4.62
CA ALA A 76 6.51 11.51 -3.47
C ALA A 76 7.84 10.84 -3.86
N ALA A 77 7.84 10.09 -4.96
CA ALA A 77 9.01 9.41 -5.48
C ALA A 77 10.09 10.37 -6.00
N ASP A 78 9.72 11.46 -6.71
CA ASP A 78 10.68 12.50 -7.14
C ASP A 78 11.32 13.21 -5.93
N LEU A 79 10.50 13.62 -4.94
CA LEU A 79 10.98 14.25 -3.72
C LEU A 79 11.88 13.31 -2.92
N TYR A 80 11.50 12.03 -2.80
CA TYR A 80 12.31 11.03 -2.13
C TYR A 80 13.67 10.89 -2.80
N ALA A 81 13.70 10.72 -4.13
CA ALA A 81 14.94 10.58 -4.90
C ALA A 81 15.87 11.79 -4.67
N ARG A 82 15.33 13.01 -4.78
CA ARG A 82 16.09 14.25 -4.63
C ARG A 82 16.65 14.44 -3.23
N LEU A 83 15.85 14.20 -2.20
CA LEU A 83 16.26 14.38 -0.81
C LEU A 83 17.25 13.29 -0.35
N LEU A 84 17.06 12.05 -0.80
CA LEU A 84 17.96 10.94 -0.48
C LEU A 84 19.35 11.20 -1.06
N VAL A 85 19.42 11.42 -2.37
CA VAL A 85 20.70 11.52 -3.07
C VAL A 85 21.47 12.79 -2.70
N GLY A 86 20.78 13.91 -2.44
CA GLY A 86 21.44 15.15 -2.02
C GLY A 86 22.24 15.00 -0.72
N ASN A 87 21.78 14.14 0.18
CA ASN A 87 22.56 13.76 1.37
C ASN A 87 23.65 12.73 1.03
N LEU A 88 23.32 11.72 0.22
CA LEU A 88 24.24 10.62 -0.12
C LEU A 88 25.52 11.13 -0.81
N ILE A 89 25.38 12.09 -1.72
CA ILE A 89 26.49 12.63 -2.52
C ILE A 89 27.45 13.53 -1.73
N ALA A 90 27.04 14.04 -0.57
CA ALA A 90 27.86 14.94 0.25
C ALA A 90 29.21 14.32 0.68
N ARG A 91 29.30 12.98 0.67
CA ARG A 91 30.51 12.22 1.04
C ARG A 91 31.21 11.55 -0.15
N MET A 92 30.75 11.79 -1.38
CA MET A 92 31.35 11.17 -2.56
C MET A 92 32.67 11.85 -2.96
N PRO A 93 33.60 11.09 -3.58
CA PRO A 93 34.77 11.65 -4.24
C PRO A 93 34.43 12.69 -5.31
N ALA A 94 35.26 13.71 -5.46
CA ALA A 94 35.02 14.84 -6.36
C ALA A 94 34.93 14.41 -7.85
N ASP A 95 35.73 13.43 -8.27
CA ASP A 95 35.69 12.86 -9.61
C ASP A 95 34.33 12.20 -9.91
N ARG A 96 33.75 11.50 -8.93
CA ARG A 96 32.42 10.91 -9.07
C ARG A 96 31.32 11.96 -9.14
N TYR A 97 31.43 13.03 -8.36
CA TYR A 97 30.51 14.17 -8.45
C TYR A 97 30.55 14.82 -9.85
N GLU A 98 31.74 15.01 -10.42
CA GLU A 98 31.88 15.58 -11.77
C GLU A 98 31.29 14.68 -12.87
N GLN A 99 31.40 13.35 -12.73
CA GLN A 99 30.73 12.40 -13.63
C GLN A 99 29.20 12.54 -13.57
N LEU A 100 28.64 12.63 -12.35
CA LEU A 100 27.20 12.84 -12.16
C LEU A 100 26.73 14.18 -12.73
N ARG A 101 27.52 15.25 -12.52
CA ARG A 101 27.27 16.58 -13.10
C ARG A 101 27.26 16.56 -14.63
N THR A 102 28.10 15.74 -15.24
CA THR A 102 28.14 15.56 -16.69
C THR A 102 26.92 14.78 -17.17
N ALA A 103 26.58 13.67 -16.51
CA ALA A 103 25.41 12.85 -16.84
C ALA A 103 24.10 13.64 -16.71
N ALA A 104 23.98 14.50 -15.69
CA ALA A 104 22.79 15.31 -15.45
C ALA A 104 22.50 16.34 -16.56
N ARG A 105 23.47 16.72 -17.39
CA ARG A 105 23.25 17.59 -18.56
C ARG A 105 22.50 16.89 -19.69
N ASN A 106 22.53 15.57 -19.72
CA ASN A 106 21.98 14.76 -20.82
C ASN A 106 20.56 14.25 -20.53
N ILE A 107 19.93 14.67 -19.43
CA ILE A 107 18.62 14.21 -18.99
C ILE A 107 17.56 15.33 -19.00
N GLU A 108 17.77 16.38 -19.78
CA GLU A 108 16.80 17.47 -19.93
C GLU A 108 15.46 16.91 -20.46
N GLY A 109 14.37 17.17 -19.74
CA GLY A 109 13.03 16.63 -20.04
C GLY A 109 12.79 15.18 -19.58
N ALA A 110 13.80 14.47 -19.04
CA ALA A 110 13.63 13.11 -18.55
C ALA A 110 12.80 13.07 -17.26
N THR A 111 11.86 12.12 -17.18
CA THR A 111 10.98 11.88 -16.04
C THR A 111 11.37 10.58 -15.31
N GLY A 112 10.71 10.30 -14.19
CA GLY A 112 10.95 9.07 -13.41
C GLY A 112 12.04 9.19 -12.35
N PHE A 113 12.17 8.14 -11.54
CA PHE A 113 12.98 8.13 -10.32
C PHE A 113 14.47 8.33 -10.61
N GLN A 114 15.03 7.66 -11.63
CA GLN A 114 16.43 7.84 -12.02
C GLN A 114 16.76 9.29 -12.43
N ALA A 115 15.87 9.95 -13.18
CA ALA A 115 16.05 11.33 -13.57
C ALA A 115 15.97 12.27 -12.34
N ALA A 116 15.02 12.03 -11.43
CA ALA A 116 14.92 12.74 -10.16
C ALA A 116 16.16 12.57 -9.28
N TRP A 117 16.71 11.35 -9.24
CA TRP A 117 17.94 11.03 -8.52
C TRP A 117 19.14 11.80 -9.09
N LEU A 118 19.32 11.83 -10.42
CA LEU A 118 20.40 12.60 -11.04
C LEU A 118 20.26 14.10 -10.79
N ARG A 119 19.03 14.65 -10.87
CA ARG A 119 18.75 16.06 -10.53
C ARG A 119 19.10 16.36 -9.08
N GLY A 120 18.73 15.47 -8.16
CA GLY A 120 19.09 15.61 -6.75
C GLY A 120 20.60 15.54 -6.51
N ALA A 121 21.33 14.75 -7.28
CA ALA A 121 22.77 14.59 -7.10
C ALA A 121 23.54 15.90 -7.36
N ILE A 122 22.98 16.80 -8.16
CA ILE A 122 23.63 18.05 -8.59
C ILE A 122 22.87 19.29 -8.12
N GLN A 123 21.94 19.13 -7.19
CA GLN A 123 21.06 20.22 -6.77
C GLN A 123 21.83 21.33 -6.04
N THR A 124 21.46 22.57 -6.36
CA THR A 124 21.92 23.74 -5.62
C THR A 124 21.25 23.81 -4.24
N GLN A 125 21.83 24.60 -3.32
CA GLN A 125 21.21 24.82 -2.01
C GLN A 125 19.79 25.39 -2.11
N ARG A 126 19.52 26.21 -3.12
CA ARG A 126 18.15 26.71 -3.39
C ARG A 126 17.18 25.57 -3.72
N GLN A 127 17.57 24.68 -4.63
CA GLN A 127 16.74 23.54 -5.04
C GLN A 127 16.54 22.53 -3.91
N TRP A 128 17.54 22.36 -3.04
CA TRP A 128 17.42 21.56 -1.82
C TRP A 128 16.39 22.16 -0.85
N SER A 129 16.43 23.47 -0.62
CA SER A 129 15.45 24.18 0.20
C SER A 129 14.03 24.11 -0.38
N GLU A 130 13.88 24.21 -1.71
CA GLU A 130 12.61 24.02 -2.41
C GLU A 130 12.06 22.60 -2.21
N ALA A 131 12.90 21.57 -2.37
CA ALA A 131 12.51 20.17 -2.11
C ALA A 131 12.13 19.92 -0.64
N THR A 132 12.83 20.56 0.29
CA THR A 132 12.54 20.47 1.73
C THR A 132 11.19 21.10 2.06
N THR A 133 10.86 22.25 1.48
CA THR A 133 9.54 22.88 1.61
C THR A 133 8.43 22.01 1.03
N ALA A 134 8.65 21.43 -0.16
CA ALA A 134 7.70 20.51 -0.78
C ALA A 134 7.43 19.27 0.09
N ARG A 135 8.46 18.72 0.75
CA ARG A 135 8.27 17.66 1.76
C ARG A 135 7.33 18.08 2.89
N GLU A 136 7.42 19.31 3.38
CA GLU A 136 6.54 19.77 4.47
C GLU A 136 5.08 19.91 4.01
N LEU A 137 4.84 20.34 2.77
CA LEU A 137 3.50 20.32 2.16
C LEU A 137 2.99 18.89 2.04
N HIS A 138 3.83 17.97 1.60
CA HIS A 138 3.48 16.56 1.47
C HIS A 138 3.19 15.90 2.84
N ARG A 139 3.96 16.25 3.89
CA ARG A 139 3.68 15.86 5.27
C ARG A 139 2.36 16.43 5.79
N HIS A 140 2.01 17.64 5.38
CA HIS A 140 0.70 18.22 5.70
C HIS A 140 -0.44 17.42 5.04
N ALA A 141 -0.31 17.07 3.76
CA ALA A 141 -1.30 16.24 3.07
C ALA A 141 -1.47 14.86 3.73
N TRP A 142 -0.38 14.21 4.14
CA TRP A 142 -0.46 12.98 4.93
C TRP A 142 -1.21 13.15 6.25
N ARG A 143 -0.97 14.25 6.99
CA ARG A 143 -1.73 14.54 8.21
C ARG A 143 -3.22 14.72 7.94
N GLN A 144 -3.58 15.33 6.81
CA GLN A 144 -4.99 15.46 6.40
C GLN A 144 -5.60 14.10 6.03
N LEU A 145 -4.87 13.24 5.34
CA LEU A 145 -5.34 11.87 5.07
C LEU A 145 -5.62 11.12 6.38
N PHE A 146 -4.69 11.17 7.34
CA PHE A 146 -4.84 10.45 8.61
C PHE A 146 -5.90 11.03 9.55
N THR A 147 -6.61 12.11 9.18
CA THR A 147 -7.84 12.48 9.90
C THR A 147 -9.03 11.59 9.53
N GLU A 148 -8.95 10.87 8.41
CA GLU A 148 -10.03 10.00 7.90
C GLU A 148 -9.64 8.52 7.83
N PHE A 149 -8.34 8.21 7.86
CA PHE A 149 -7.81 6.86 7.70
C PHE A 149 -6.85 6.52 8.83
N ASP A 150 -6.90 5.29 9.32
CA ASP A 150 -5.96 4.82 10.35
C ASP A 150 -4.62 4.37 9.76
N ALA A 151 -4.62 3.91 8.49
CA ALA A 151 -3.43 3.43 7.81
C ALA A 151 -3.59 3.45 6.27
N VAL A 152 -2.46 3.44 5.57
CA VAL A 152 -2.37 3.16 4.14
C VAL A 152 -1.60 1.87 3.93
N ILE A 153 -2.16 0.96 3.13
CA ILE A 153 -1.51 -0.30 2.76
C ILE A 153 -1.06 -0.21 1.31
N CYS A 154 0.22 -0.47 1.05
CA CYS A 154 0.78 -0.50 -0.31
C CYS A 154 1.90 -1.54 -0.45
N PRO A 155 2.34 -1.88 -1.68
CA PRO A 155 3.48 -2.77 -1.88
C PRO A 155 4.76 -2.26 -1.22
N ILE A 156 5.62 -3.19 -0.77
CA ILE A 156 7.00 -2.87 -0.30
C ILE A 156 7.93 -2.70 -1.50
N THR A 157 7.77 -3.57 -2.51
CA THR A 157 8.52 -3.61 -3.77
C THR A 157 7.54 -3.92 -4.90
N PRO A 158 7.87 -3.56 -6.15
CA PRO A 158 6.98 -3.81 -7.29
C PRO A 158 7.01 -5.28 -7.75
N THR A 159 8.00 -6.05 -7.32
CA THR A 159 8.25 -7.43 -7.76
C THR A 159 8.58 -8.35 -6.57
N PRO A 160 8.33 -9.67 -6.70
CA PRO A 160 8.96 -10.70 -5.87
C PRO A 160 10.48 -10.76 -6.08
N ALA A 161 11.16 -11.69 -5.40
CA ALA A 161 12.59 -11.90 -5.58
C ALA A 161 12.94 -12.20 -7.06
N PHE A 162 13.94 -11.51 -7.59
CA PHE A 162 14.41 -11.65 -8.96
C PHE A 162 15.83 -12.25 -9.01
N PRO A 163 16.25 -12.86 -10.13
CA PRO A 163 17.60 -13.40 -10.27
C PRO A 163 18.68 -12.33 -10.06
N HIS A 164 19.82 -12.73 -9.49
CA HIS A 164 20.94 -11.81 -9.29
C HIS A 164 21.51 -11.34 -10.63
N ASP A 165 21.61 -10.03 -10.77
CA ASP A 165 22.33 -9.37 -11.85
C ASP A 165 23.64 -8.77 -11.31
N HIS A 166 24.76 -9.31 -11.77
CA HIS A 166 26.10 -8.93 -11.32
C HIS A 166 26.71 -7.75 -12.10
N ARG A 167 26.00 -7.16 -13.06
CA ARG A 167 26.44 -5.94 -13.77
C ARG A 167 26.50 -4.73 -12.82
N ASP A 168 27.06 -3.62 -13.27
CA ASP A 168 26.99 -2.36 -12.50
C ASP A 168 25.53 -1.96 -12.24
N LEU A 169 25.23 -1.43 -11.05
CA LEU A 169 23.87 -1.05 -10.63
C LEU A 169 23.15 -0.17 -11.67
N THR A 170 23.88 0.73 -12.34
CA THR A 170 23.31 1.65 -13.34
C THR A 170 22.87 0.97 -14.64
N GLN A 171 23.31 -0.27 -14.88
CA GLN A 171 22.98 -1.06 -16.07
C GLN A 171 21.87 -2.07 -15.81
N ARG A 172 21.50 -2.27 -14.54
CA ARG A 172 20.51 -3.28 -14.13
C ARG A 172 19.10 -2.78 -14.42
N HIS A 173 18.25 -3.72 -14.79
CA HIS A 173 16.84 -3.50 -15.02
C HIS A 173 16.02 -4.55 -14.25
N ILE A 174 14.81 -4.18 -13.88
CA ILE A 174 13.80 -5.07 -13.29
C ILE A 174 12.62 -5.16 -14.26
N ASP A 175 12.08 -6.35 -14.43
CA ASP A 175 10.85 -6.55 -15.20
C ASP A 175 9.64 -6.32 -14.29
N ILE A 176 8.75 -5.42 -14.68
CA ILE A 176 7.46 -5.17 -14.04
C ILE A 176 6.40 -5.35 -15.13
N ASP A 177 5.58 -6.39 -15.01
CA ASP A 177 4.52 -6.72 -15.96
C ASP A 177 5.00 -6.81 -17.43
N GLY A 178 6.19 -7.36 -17.66
CA GLY A 178 6.79 -7.50 -19.00
C GLY A 178 7.45 -6.22 -19.53
N VAL A 179 7.53 -5.18 -18.72
CA VAL A 179 8.19 -3.91 -19.05
C VAL A 179 9.49 -3.80 -18.26
N ALA A 180 10.59 -3.53 -18.96
CA ALA A 180 11.89 -3.32 -18.33
C ALA A 180 11.98 -1.90 -17.73
N HIS A 181 12.21 -1.82 -16.43
CA HIS A 181 12.43 -0.57 -15.68
C HIS A 181 13.85 -0.50 -15.13
N PRO A 182 14.47 0.69 -15.02
CA PRO A 182 15.73 0.86 -14.30
C PRO A 182 15.66 0.28 -12.89
N PHE A 183 16.69 -0.46 -12.47
CA PHE A 183 16.71 -1.12 -11.16
C PHE A 183 16.46 -0.16 -9.98
N GLY A 184 16.93 1.09 -10.07
CA GLY A 184 16.73 2.08 -9.02
C GLY A 184 15.27 2.46 -8.77
N ASP A 185 14.38 2.31 -9.75
CA ASP A 185 12.99 2.77 -9.66
C ASP A 185 12.18 2.02 -8.59
N GLN A 186 12.60 0.80 -8.22
CA GLN A 186 11.96 0.04 -7.13
C GLN A 186 12.01 0.77 -5.77
N LEU A 187 12.97 1.69 -5.58
CA LEU A 187 13.10 2.46 -4.35
C LEU A 187 11.94 3.44 -4.13
N ALA A 188 11.13 3.72 -5.16
CA ALA A 188 9.95 4.57 -5.04
C ALA A 188 8.99 4.09 -3.94
N TRP A 189 8.78 2.78 -3.80
CA TRP A 189 7.89 2.21 -2.78
C TRP A 189 8.40 2.41 -1.35
N ALA A 190 9.71 2.28 -1.11
CA ALA A 190 10.32 2.60 0.18
C ALA A 190 10.21 4.10 0.50
N GLY A 191 10.23 4.94 -0.54
CA GLY A 191 10.09 6.39 -0.44
C GLY A 191 8.76 6.87 0.13
N VAL A 192 7.68 6.11 -0.07
CA VAL A 192 6.31 6.51 0.32
C VAL A 192 6.23 6.85 1.82
N ALA A 193 6.80 6.01 2.68
CA ALA A 193 6.87 6.26 4.12
C ALA A 193 8.13 7.05 4.53
N THR A 194 9.28 6.75 3.90
CA THR A 194 10.59 7.29 4.31
C THR A 194 10.69 8.80 4.08
N MET A 195 10.23 9.30 2.93
CA MET A 195 10.31 10.71 2.57
C MET A 195 9.53 11.61 3.54
N PRO A 196 8.24 11.34 3.84
CA PRO A 196 7.52 12.10 4.85
C PRO A 196 7.94 11.74 6.28
N GLY A 197 8.63 10.62 6.51
CA GLY A 197 9.08 10.18 7.84
C GLY A 197 7.99 9.50 8.66
N LEU A 198 7.10 8.77 7.99
CA LEU A 198 5.99 8.06 8.62
C LEU A 198 6.43 6.67 9.12
N PRO A 199 5.84 6.15 10.21
CA PRO A 199 6.06 4.78 10.62
C PRO A 199 5.43 3.82 9.60
N ALA A 200 6.17 2.76 9.25
CA ALA A 200 5.70 1.72 8.35
C ALA A 200 6.11 0.33 8.83
N THR A 201 5.19 -0.62 8.81
CA THR A 201 5.44 -2.02 9.15
C THR A 201 5.28 -2.89 7.91
N ALA A 202 6.33 -3.64 7.56
CA ALA A 202 6.31 -4.59 6.45
C ALA A 202 5.84 -5.97 6.94
N ILE A 203 4.88 -6.57 6.24
CA ILE A 203 4.39 -7.92 6.52
C ILE A 203 4.32 -8.79 5.25
N PRO A 204 4.42 -10.12 5.37
CA PRO A 204 4.07 -11.04 4.30
C PRO A 204 2.58 -10.91 3.93
N ALA A 205 2.28 -10.95 2.63
CA ALA A 205 0.94 -10.85 2.07
C ALA A 205 0.56 -12.03 1.15
N GLY A 206 1.42 -13.04 1.09
CA GLY A 206 1.22 -14.24 0.27
C GLY A 206 2.47 -14.62 -0.52
N ARG A 207 2.26 -15.40 -1.58
CA ARG A 207 3.31 -15.86 -2.50
C ARG A 207 2.93 -15.54 -3.94
N SER A 208 3.94 -15.30 -4.78
CA SER A 208 3.78 -15.20 -6.23
C SER A 208 3.40 -16.57 -6.84
N PRO A 209 2.97 -16.63 -8.10
CA PRO A 209 2.73 -17.89 -8.80
C PRO A 209 3.95 -18.84 -8.81
N GLU A 210 5.16 -18.30 -8.73
CA GLU A 210 6.43 -19.02 -8.66
C GLU A 210 6.80 -19.42 -7.22
N GLY A 211 5.93 -19.15 -6.24
CA GLY A 211 6.11 -19.51 -4.83
C GLY A 211 6.97 -18.54 -4.02
N LEU A 212 7.38 -17.40 -4.59
CA LEU A 212 8.24 -16.43 -3.91
C LEU A 212 7.44 -15.54 -2.94
N PRO A 213 7.99 -15.16 -1.77
CA PRO A 213 7.29 -14.28 -0.85
C PRO A 213 6.94 -12.92 -1.47
N VAL A 214 5.71 -12.46 -1.22
CA VAL A 214 5.23 -11.11 -1.56
C VAL A 214 4.79 -10.44 -0.26
N GLY A 215 5.05 -9.13 -0.14
CA GLY A 215 4.73 -8.39 1.07
C GLY A 215 4.15 -7.00 0.81
N VAL A 216 3.49 -6.47 1.83
CA VAL A 216 2.94 -5.11 1.86
C VAL A 216 3.52 -4.34 3.03
N GLN A 217 3.59 -3.02 2.89
CA GLN A 217 3.85 -2.11 4.00
C GLN A 217 2.53 -1.48 4.46
N ILE A 218 2.39 -1.37 5.78
CA ILE A 218 1.30 -0.67 6.45
C ILE A 218 1.88 0.63 7.00
N ILE A 219 1.47 1.75 6.42
CA ILE A 219 1.95 3.09 6.78
C ILE A 219 0.93 3.73 7.73
N GLY A 220 1.40 4.15 8.90
CA GLY A 220 0.58 4.80 9.93
C GLY A 220 0.84 6.30 10.07
N PRO A 221 0.08 6.99 10.92
CA PRO A 221 0.28 8.40 11.23
C PRO A 221 1.63 8.67 11.91
N MET A 222 2.14 9.88 11.76
CA MET A 222 3.41 10.31 12.37
C MET A 222 3.38 10.09 13.90
N LEU A 223 4.39 9.39 14.43
CA LEU A 223 4.53 8.98 15.86
C LEU A 223 3.51 7.95 16.36
N GLU A 224 2.75 7.32 15.46
CA GLU A 224 1.79 6.28 15.81
C GLU A 224 2.27 4.87 15.41
N ASP A 225 3.53 4.52 15.70
CA ASP A 225 4.13 3.21 15.38
C ASP A 225 3.29 2.01 15.85
N ARG A 226 2.51 2.19 16.92
CA ARG A 226 1.60 1.15 17.45
C ARG A 226 0.49 0.79 16.47
N THR A 227 -0.01 1.73 15.68
CA THR A 227 -1.12 1.53 14.74
C THR A 227 -0.77 0.54 13.62
N PRO A 228 0.31 0.74 12.81
CA PRO A 228 0.68 -0.22 11.79
C PRO A 228 1.17 -1.56 12.37
N LEU A 229 1.80 -1.58 13.55
CA LEU A 229 2.15 -2.83 14.24
C LEU A 229 0.91 -3.62 14.67
N ARG A 230 -0.12 -2.96 15.19
CA ARG A 230 -1.36 -3.63 15.57
C ARG A 230 -2.13 -4.15 14.35
N LEU A 231 -2.15 -3.39 13.26
CA LEU A 231 -2.75 -3.86 12.01
C LEU A 231 -1.96 -5.04 11.42
N ALA A 232 -0.63 -5.02 11.49
CA ALA A 232 0.22 -6.14 11.10
C ALA A 232 -0.16 -7.42 11.86
N GLU A 233 -0.25 -7.36 13.19
CA GLU A 233 -0.65 -8.50 14.04
C GLU A 233 -2.01 -9.08 13.63
N LEU A 234 -3.00 -8.21 13.37
CA LEU A 234 -4.34 -8.63 12.94
C LEU A 234 -4.33 -9.26 11.53
N LEU A 235 -3.53 -8.71 10.62
CA LEU A 235 -3.42 -9.22 9.26
C LEU A 235 -2.66 -10.55 9.20
N GLU A 236 -1.58 -10.72 9.98
CA GLU A 236 -0.84 -11.97 10.04
C GLU A 236 -1.70 -13.15 10.53
N ALA A 237 -2.60 -12.91 11.49
CA ALA A 237 -3.55 -13.92 11.95
C ALA A 237 -4.48 -14.43 10.83
N THR A 238 -4.73 -13.61 9.82
CA THR A 238 -5.58 -13.96 8.66
C THR A 238 -4.76 -14.49 7.48
N LEU A 239 -3.59 -13.91 7.23
CA LEU A 239 -2.75 -14.18 6.05
C LEU A 239 -1.74 -15.32 6.27
N GLY A 240 -1.54 -15.76 7.51
CA GLY A 240 -0.63 -16.87 7.86
C GLY A 240 0.81 -16.45 8.17
N GLY A 241 1.09 -15.15 8.22
CA GLY A 241 2.37 -14.58 8.68
C GLY A 241 3.62 -15.08 7.94
N PHE A 242 4.77 -15.01 8.61
CA PHE A 242 6.04 -15.49 8.08
C PHE A 242 6.09 -17.02 8.00
N GLN A 243 6.56 -17.53 6.87
CA GLN A 243 6.87 -18.94 6.68
C GLN A 243 8.37 -19.11 6.48
N VAL A 244 8.97 -20.04 7.24
CA VAL A 244 10.38 -20.41 7.09
C VAL A 244 10.60 -20.96 5.67
N PRO A 245 11.59 -20.46 4.91
CA PRO A 245 11.98 -21.06 3.65
C PRO A 245 12.49 -22.49 3.86
N GLU A 246 12.13 -23.40 2.95
CA GLU A 246 12.66 -24.78 2.92
C GLU A 246 14.16 -24.83 2.62
#